data_AF-A0A1V2QK65-F1
#
_entry.id   AF-A0A1V2QK65-F1
#
_cell.length_a   1.000
_cell.length_b   1.000
_cell.length_c   1.000
_cell.angle_alpha   90.00
_cell.angle_beta   90.00
_cell.angle_gamma   90.00
#
_symmetry.space_group_name_H-M   'P 1'
#
loop_
_entity.id
_entity.type
_entity.pdbx_description
1 polymer ?
#
loop_
_entity_poly.entity_id
_entity_poly.type
_entity_poly.pdbx_seq_one_letter_code
_entity_poly.pdbx_strand_id
1 'polypeptide(L)'
;MPRATFELVIDDADPMETSRASESLLAELDALDFSGLDRADEPAVGGTRSGTVAAVGTLVGLFSSPLVLKAAVDVVKSWLTRQERGAVTITCGDDTLTVANPSKADQEALVAAFVKKHTGQ
;
A
#
# COMPACT_ATOMS: atom_id res chain seq x y z
N MET A 1 21.38 1.76 -10.16
CA MET A 1 20.53 1.65 -8.97
C MET A 1 19.45 0.62 -9.29
N PRO A 2 19.23 -0.42 -8.47
CA PRO A 2 18.11 -1.32 -8.69
C PRO A 2 16.81 -0.53 -8.50
N ARG A 3 15.92 -0.56 -9.50
CA ARG A 3 14.56 -0.03 -9.37
C ARG A 3 13.74 -1.08 -8.65
N ALA A 4 13.13 -0.70 -7.53
CA ALA A 4 12.20 -1.57 -6.82
C ALA A 4 10.77 -1.23 -7.24
N THR A 5 9.95 -2.26 -7.42
CA THR A 5 8.52 -2.12 -7.68
C THR A 5 7.81 -1.98 -6.34
N PHE A 6 6.91 -1.01 -6.25
CA PHE A 6 5.96 -0.83 -5.16
C PHE A 6 4.59 -1.19 -5.69
N GLU A 7 3.95 -2.18 -5.07
CA GLU A 7 2.58 -2.55 -5.35
C GLU A 7 1.74 -2.35 -4.07
N LEU A 8 0.59 -1.70 -4.20
CA LEU A 8 -0.35 -1.48 -3.11
C LEU A 8 -1.72 -2.03 -3.50
N VAL A 9 -2.25 -2.94 -2.70
CA VAL A 9 -3.61 -3.49 -2.86
C VAL A 9 -4.47 -3.02 -1.70
N ILE A 10 -5.62 -2.42 -1.99
CA ILE A 10 -6.58 -1.96 -0.98
C ILE A 10 -7.72 -2.96 -0.84
N ASP A 11 -7.85 -3.55 0.34
CA ASP A 11 -8.89 -4.49 0.75
C ASP A 11 -9.89 -3.76 1.65
N ASP A 12 -11.05 -3.40 1.11
CA ASP A 12 -12.11 -2.74 1.87
C ASP A 12 -13.50 -3.25 1.46
N ALA A 13 -14.45 -3.20 2.39
CA ALA A 13 -15.80 -3.70 2.20
C ALA A 13 -16.72 -2.70 1.48
N ASP A 14 -16.38 -1.40 1.48
CA ASP A 14 -17.23 -0.32 0.96
C ASP A 14 -16.56 0.42 -0.23
N PRO A 15 -16.71 -0.11 -1.47
CA PRO A 15 -15.94 0.37 -2.63
C PRO A 15 -16.17 1.83 -3.01
N MET A 16 -17.33 2.41 -2.68
CA MET A 16 -17.66 3.80 -3.00
C MET A 16 -16.93 4.80 -2.11
N GLU A 17 -16.86 4.52 -0.80
CA GLU A 17 -16.16 5.35 0.19
C GLU A 17 -14.64 5.23 -0.04
N THR A 18 -14.18 4.01 -0.28
CA THR A 18 -12.77 3.73 -0.55
C THR A 18 -12.29 4.35 -1.86
N SER A 19 -13.14 4.47 -2.88
CA SER A 19 -12.72 5.08 -4.16
C SER A 19 -12.24 6.52 -3.98
N ARG A 20 -13.03 7.39 -3.32
CA ARG A 20 -12.60 8.79 -3.05
C ARG A 20 -11.38 8.87 -2.14
N ALA A 21 -11.34 8.03 -1.10
CA ALA A 21 -10.21 8.00 -0.19
C ALA A 21 -8.93 7.53 -0.92
N SER A 22 -9.06 6.57 -1.83
CA SER A 22 -7.95 6.05 -2.64
C SER A 22 -7.45 7.06 -3.67
N GLU A 23 -8.32 7.93 -4.20
CA GLU A 23 -7.92 9.05 -5.07
C GLU A 23 -7.03 10.05 -4.35
N SER A 24 -7.37 10.40 -3.11
CA SER A 24 -6.51 11.25 -2.28
C SER A 24 -5.17 10.58 -1.98
N LEU A 25 -5.19 9.28 -1.63
CA LEU A 25 -3.98 8.50 -1.38
C LEU A 25 -3.07 8.47 -2.62
N LEU A 26 -3.65 8.26 -3.78
CA LEU A 26 -2.95 8.28 -5.06
C LEU A 26 -2.27 9.61 -5.35
N ALA A 27 -2.96 10.73 -5.13
CA ALA A 27 -2.36 12.05 -5.31
C ALA A 27 -1.20 12.29 -4.31
N GLU A 28 -1.33 11.81 -3.08
CA GLU A 28 -0.25 11.87 -2.08
C GLU A 28 0.95 11.00 -2.48
N LEU A 29 0.71 9.81 -3.05
CA LEU A 29 1.76 8.91 -3.54
C LEU A 29 2.40 9.41 -4.84
N ASP A 30 1.63 9.97 -5.78
CA ASP A 30 2.13 10.56 -7.02
C ASP A 30 3.03 11.78 -6.77
N ALA A 31 2.78 12.51 -5.68
CA ALA A 31 3.65 13.57 -5.22
C ALA A 31 5.00 13.07 -4.69
N LEU A 32 5.15 11.76 -4.43
CA LEU A 32 6.44 11.15 -4.12
C LEU A 32 7.20 10.85 -5.41
N ASP A 33 8.52 10.72 -5.32
CA ASP A 33 9.43 10.49 -6.47
C ASP A 33 9.29 9.05 -7.05
N PHE A 34 8.07 8.60 -7.31
CA PHE A 34 7.75 7.38 -8.03
C PHE A 34 7.84 7.62 -9.53
N SER A 35 8.53 6.72 -10.23
CA SER A 35 8.50 6.62 -11.67
C SER A 35 7.28 5.81 -12.10
N GLY A 36 6.26 6.48 -12.64
CA GLY A 36 5.12 5.83 -13.30
C GLY A 36 4.22 5.10 -12.31
N LEU A 37 3.63 5.84 -11.36
CA LEU A 37 2.57 5.33 -10.51
C LEU A 37 1.30 5.16 -11.37
N ASP A 38 0.86 3.93 -11.57
CA ASP A 38 -0.31 3.61 -12.37
C ASP A 38 -1.29 2.72 -11.58
N ARG A 39 -2.58 2.87 -11.87
CA ARG A 39 -3.60 1.95 -11.35
C ARG A 39 -3.55 0.70 -12.20
N ALA A 40 -3.24 -0.45 -11.60
CA ALA A 40 -3.40 -1.70 -12.31
C ALA A 40 -4.89 -1.92 -12.60
N ASP A 41 -5.23 -1.98 -13.89
CA ASP A 41 -6.60 -2.20 -14.39
C ASP A 41 -7.08 -3.66 -14.15
N GLU A 42 -6.16 -4.55 -13.78
CA GLU A 42 -6.48 -5.94 -13.50
C GLU A 42 -6.98 -6.11 -12.05
N PRO A 43 -8.21 -6.60 -11.84
CA PRO A 43 -8.64 -7.02 -10.50
C PRO A 43 -7.71 -8.15 -10.08
N ALA A 44 -6.93 -7.94 -9.02
CA ALA A 44 -5.91 -8.86 -8.51
C ALA A 44 -6.33 -10.33 -8.67
N VAL A 45 -5.87 -10.99 -9.73
CA VAL A 45 -6.25 -12.37 -10.00
C VAL A 45 -5.37 -13.28 -9.18
N GLY A 46 -5.93 -13.84 -8.11
CA GLY A 46 -5.58 -15.20 -7.67
C GLY A 46 -5.05 -15.34 -6.25
N GLY A 47 -5.95 -15.65 -5.32
CA GLY A 47 -5.61 -16.07 -3.96
C GLY A 47 -6.81 -16.52 -3.12
N THR A 48 -7.57 -17.49 -3.62
CA THR A 48 -8.75 -18.16 -3.05
C THR A 48 -8.87 -18.27 -1.51
N ARG A 49 -10.01 -17.81 -0.96
CA ARG A 49 -11.00 -18.57 -0.13
C ARG A 49 -11.60 -17.72 1.01
N SER A 50 -12.53 -16.82 0.68
CA SER A 50 -13.75 -16.52 1.45
C SER A 50 -14.42 -15.30 0.83
N GLY A 51 -15.73 -15.19 1.01
CA GLY A 51 -16.62 -14.28 0.28
C GLY A 51 -16.10 -12.86 0.08
N THR A 52 -16.16 -12.43 -1.18
CA THR A 52 -16.46 -11.05 -1.58
C THR A 52 -15.68 -9.95 -0.84
N VAL A 53 -14.39 -9.81 -1.15
CA VAL A 53 -13.73 -8.51 -0.95
C VAL A 53 -13.36 -7.99 -2.33
N ALA A 54 -14.04 -6.91 -2.74
CA ALA A 54 -13.69 -6.20 -3.95
C ALA A 54 -12.42 -5.42 -3.63
N ALA A 55 -11.26 -5.88 -4.13
CA ALA A 55 -10.06 -5.07 -4.12
C ALA A 55 -10.39 -3.75 -4.84
N VAL A 56 -10.46 -2.64 -4.11
CA VAL A 56 -11.01 -1.37 -4.63
C VAL A 56 -10.01 -0.66 -5.54
N GLY A 57 -8.72 -0.98 -5.39
CA GLY A 57 -7.67 -0.52 -6.29
C GLY A 57 -6.33 -1.19 -6.02
N THR A 58 -5.62 -1.48 -7.10
CA THR A 58 -4.21 -1.89 -7.07
C THR A 58 -3.37 -0.77 -7.69
N LEU A 59 -2.32 -0.34 -7.00
CA LEU A 59 -1.37 0.67 -7.48
C LEU A 59 -0.02 0.04 -7.70
N VAL A 60 0.61 0.33 -8.83
CA VAL A 60 1.96 -0.14 -9.14
C VAL A 60 2.82 1.06 -9.52
N GLY A 61 3.99 1.19 -8.90
CA GLY A 61 4.94 2.25 -9.21
C GLY A 61 6.38 1.78 -9.02
N LEU A 62 7.34 2.44 -9.67
CA LEU A 62 8.76 2.14 -9.47
C LEU A 62 9.41 3.24 -8.64
N PHE A 63 10.26 2.87 -7.68
CA PHE A 63 11.05 3.83 -6.93
C PHE A 63 12.54 3.49 -6.98
N SER A 64 13.36 4.53 -6.84
CA SER A 64 14.83 4.40 -6.88
C SER A 64 15.51 4.70 -5.55
N SER A 65 14.76 5.18 -4.55
CA SER A 65 15.28 5.59 -3.24
C SER A 65 14.46 4.98 -2.12
N PRO A 66 15.08 4.41 -1.09
CA PRO A 66 14.36 3.82 0.01
C PRO A 66 13.70 4.87 0.93
N LEU A 67 14.06 6.16 0.80
CA LEU A 67 13.29 7.25 1.42
C LEU A 67 11.88 7.37 0.82
N VAL A 68 11.74 7.13 -0.49
CA VAL A 68 10.44 7.17 -1.18
C VAL A 68 9.53 6.06 -0.64
N LEU A 69 10.09 4.86 -0.45
CA LEU A 69 9.34 3.76 0.17
C LEU A 69 8.87 4.11 1.57
N LYS A 70 9.75 4.65 2.43
CA LYS A 70 9.36 5.09 3.77
C LYS A 70 8.22 6.11 3.72
N ALA A 71 8.33 7.12 2.87
CA ALA A 71 7.31 8.15 2.72
C ALA A 71 5.98 7.56 2.22
N ALA A 72 6.02 6.63 1.26
CA ALA A 72 4.84 5.95 0.75
C ALA A 72 4.12 5.14 1.83
N VAL A 73 4.89 4.38 2.62
CA VAL A 73 4.33 3.59 3.73
C VAL A 73 3.74 4.51 4.81
N ASP A 74 4.35 5.65 5.10
CA ASP A 74 3.83 6.63 6.07
C ASP A 74 2.52 7.27 5.59
N VAL A 75 2.45 7.62 4.30
CA VAL A 75 1.24 8.12 3.63
C VAL A 75 0.12 7.09 3.70
N VAL A 76 0.40 5.82 3.35
CA VAL A 76 -0.57 4.71 3.42
C VAL A 76 -1.05 4.48 4.86
N LYS A 77 -0.16 4.56 5.85
CA LYS A 77 -0.51 4.43 7.28
C LYS A 77 -1.39 5.58 7.75
N SER A 78 -1.04 6.81 7.37
CA SER A 78 -1.82 8.01 7.68
C SER A 78 -3.21 7.90 7.08
N TRP A 79 -3.31 7.42 5.82
CA TRP A 79 -4.56 7.13 5.17
C TRP A 79 -5.38 6.04 5.88
N LEU A 80 -4.79 4.89 6.20
CA LEU A 80 -5.46 3.81 6.95
C LEU A 80 -5.93 4.24 8.34
N THR A 81 -5.19 5.13 9.00
CA THR A 81 -5.59 5.70 10.28
C THR A 81 -6.83 6.58 10.18
N ARG A 82 -7.07 7.18 9.01
CA ARG A 82 -8.28 7.95 8.69
C ARG A 82 -9.44 7.07 8.27
N GLN A 83 -9.18 5.85 7.83
CA GLN A 83 -10.24 4.87 7.53
C GLN A 83 -10.72 4.21 8.82
N GLU A 84 -12.02 3.99 8.95
CA GLU A 84 -12.59 3.27 10.11
C GLU A 84 -12.37 1.76 10.00
N ARG A 85 -12.20 1.24 8.77
CA ARG A 85 -12.00 -0.18 8.44
C ARG A 85 -11.08 -0.29 7.22
N GLY A 86 -10.69 -1.51 6.87
CA GLY A 86 -9.87 -1.80 5.70
C GLY A 86 -8.48 -2.35 6.03
N ALA A 87 -7.91 -3.02 5.04
CA ALA A 87 -6.54 -3.49 5.03
C ALA A 87 -5.88 -3.07 3.72
N VAL A 88 -4.56 -2.86 3.77
CA VAL A 88 -3.76 -2.67 2.57
C VAL A 88 -2.60 -3.63 2.56
N THR A 89 -2.29 -4.17 1.40
CA THR A 89 -1.13 -5.03 1.19
C THR A 89 -0.13 -4.26 0.34
N ILE A 90 1.08 -4.09 0.87
CA ILE A 90 2.20 -3.42 0.22
C ILE A 90 3.20 -4.50 -0.19
N THR A 91 3.49 -4.63 -1.47
CA THR A 91 4.51 -5.53 -1.99
C THR A 91 5.67 -4.72 -2.56
N CYS A 92 6.88 -5.06 -2.14
CA CYS A 92 8.14 -4.49 -2.63
C CYS A 92 9.10 -5.60 -3.05
N GLY A 93 9.23 -5.81 -4.36
CA GLY A 93 10.04 -6.92 -4.88
C GLY A 93 9.52 -8.27 -4.37
N ASP A 94 10.32 -8.97 -3.56
CA ASP A 94 10.00 -10.26 -2.95
C ASP A 94 9.38 -10.16 -1.54
N ASP A 95 9.31 -8.95 -0.98
CA ASP A 95 8.80 -8.71 0.37
C ASP A 95 7.38 -8.14 0.34
N THR A 96 6.46 -8.76 1.08
CA THR A 96 5.06 -8.32 1.20
C THR A 96 4.72 -7.98 2.64
N LEU A 97 4.07 -6.83 2.84
CA LEU A 97 3.60 -6.32 4.12
C LEU A 97 2.10 -6.05 4.06
N THR A 98 1.33 -6.82 4.82
CA THR A 98 -0.11 -6.56 5.00
C THR A 98 -0.34 -5.72 6.24
N VAL A 99 -1.11 -4.64 6.09
CA VAL A 99 -1.33 -3.57 7.05
C VAL A 99 -2.86 -3.48 7.23
N ALA A 100 -3.42 -4.13 8.25
CA ALA A 100 -4.87 -4.18 8.54
C ALA A 100 -5.25 -3.37 9.80
N ASN A 101 -6.39 -2.67 9.81
CA ASN A 101 -6.79 -1.75 10.88
C ASN A 101 -7.59 -2.37 12.06
N PRO A 102 -7.03 -3.32 12.84
CA PRO A 102 -7.46 -3.41 14.24
C PRO A 102 -6.34 -3.53 15.31
N SER A 103 -5.05 -3.35 15.01
CA SER A 103 -3.99 -3.35 16.05
C SER A 103 -2.81 -2.44 15.71
N LYS A 104 -2.99 -1.13 15.91
CA LYS A 104 -2.00 -0.09 15.59
C LYS A 104 -0.59 -0.36 16.16
N ALA A 105 -0.47 -0.93 17.37
CA ALA A 105 0.82 -1.07 18.05
C ALA A 105 1.75 -2.12 17.40
N ASP A 106 1.27 -3.34 17.15
CA ASP A 106 2.08 -4.41 16.54
C ASP A 106 2.39 -4.11 15.07
N GLN A 107 1.46 -3.46 14.39
CA GLN A 107 1.57 -3.09 12.99
C GLN A 107 2.58 -1.97 12.76
N GLU A 108 2.69 -1.00 13.67
CA GLU A 108 3.74 0.03 13.62
C GLU A 108 5.14 -0.58 13.70
N ALA A 109 5.33 -1.58 14.56
CA ALA A 109 6.60 -2.29 14.68
C ALA A 109 6.92 -3.11 13.40
N LEU A 110 5.94 -3.78 12.82
CA LEU A 110 6.09 -4.52 11.56
C LEU A 110 6.43 -3.61 10.38
N VAL A 111 5.72 -2.49 10.26
CA VAL A 111 5.99 -1.45 9.26
C VAL A 111 7.40 -0.89 9.44
N ALA A 112 7.78 -0.52 10.67
CA ALA A 112 9.11 0.00 10.95
C ALA A 112 10.21 -1.01 10.61
N ALA A 113 10.00 -2.30 10.91
CA ALA A 113 10.91 -3.38 10.56
C ALA A 113 11.03 -3.58 9.04
N PHE A 114 9.91 -3.54 8.32
CA PHE A 114 9.86 -3.65 6.86
C PHE A 114 10.61 -2.48 6.19
N VAL A 115 10.31 -1.25 6.61
CA VAL A 115 11.01 -0.05 6.13
C VAL A 115 12.50 -0.17 6.44
N LYS A 116 12.88 -0.54 7.67
CA LYS A 116 14.27 -0.70 8.08
C LYS A 116 15.02 -1.73 7.22
N LYS A 117 14.39 -2.87 6.94
CA LYS A 117 14.93 -3.93 6.06
C LYS A 117 15.24 -3.41 4.65
N HIS A 118 14.40 -2.51 4.11
CA HIS A 118 14.57 -1.93 2.77
C HIS A 118 15.36 -0.61 2.72
N THR A 119 15.47 0.13 3.82
CA THR A 119 16.34 1.32 3.93
C THR A 119 17.78 1.00 4.28
N GLY A 120 18.10 -0.26 4.63
CA GLY A 120 19.47 -0.70 4.86
C GLY A 120 20.15 0.00 6.04
N GLN A 121 19.43 0.15 7.17
CA GLN A 121 20.02 0.57 8.46
C GLN A 121 20.04 -0.57 9.48
#